data_AF-A0A1F7V700-F1
#
_entry.id   AF-A0A1F7V700-F1
#
_cell.length_a   1.000
_cell.length_b   1.000
_cell.length_c   1.000
_cell.angle_alpha   90.00
_cell.angle_beta   90.00
_cell.angle_gamma   90.00
#
_symmetry.space_group_name_H-M   'P 1'
#
loop_
_entity.id
_entity.type
_entity.pdbx_description
1 polymer ?
#
loop_
_entity_poly.entity_id
_entity_poly.type
_entity_poly.pdbx_seq_one_letter_code
_entity_poly.pdbx_strand_id
1 'polypeptide(L)'
;MNERRNLTVVSTREEELTADELREQVRASLLAFVDFLYAVVFGLVLAGTYERIILSEELSVLNRAGNTILVLGVFYFLTWDWIHGRLLTLKNPYTGYRRFFVEVVIAFCGYGAALGAVRGRISFMIGIILILMLGAYWARRTSREYPESPDIWELWIIQRYQARHAVLVSIVTIAWYYVFGSTITFVESISFVAFGWVFVLVYEVIVERTSGIERGPGVPFISRRQLKAVKSFINKHLKPN
;
A
#
# COMPACT_ATOMS: atom_id res chain seq x y z
N MET A 1 6.69 43.84 54.68
CA MET A 1 7.84 42.94 54.96
C MET A 1 7.33 41.84 55.88
N ASN A 2 7.26 40.55 55.57
CA ASN A 2 7.91 39.75 54.54
C ASN A 2 6.94 38.65 54.11
N GLU A 3 6.61 38.60 52.83
CA GLU A 3 6.08 37.42 52.16
C GLU A 3 7.06 36.26 52.36
N ARG A 4 6.73 35.32 53.25
CA ARG A 4 7.37 33.99 53.18
C ARG A 4 6.78 33.29 51.97
N ARG A 5 7.56 33.34 50.89
CA ARG A 5 7.39 32.55 49.67
C ARG A 5 7.05 31.11 50.04
N ASN A 6 5.80 30.72 49.83
CA ASN A 6 5.47 29.35 49.50
C ASN A 6 6.15 29.09 48.17
N LEU A 7 7.35 28.53 48.22
CA LEU A 7 7.91 27.79 47.10
C LEU A 7 7.02 26.56 46.94
N THR A 8 5.94 26.72 46.17
CA THR A 8 5.34 25.64 45.42
C THR A 8 6.46 25.15 44.52
N VAL A 9 7.21 24.16 45.01
CA VAL A 9 7.88 23.21 44.14
C VAL A 9 6.72 22.55 43.41
N VAL A 10 6.32 23.15 42.28
CA VAL A 10 5.67 22.42 41.21
C VAL A 10 6.74 21.43 40.77
N SER A 11 6.78 20.32 41.49
CA SER A 11 7.39 19.10 41.04
C SER A 11 6.65 18.78 39.75
N THR A 12 7.16 19.27 38.63
CA THR A 12 6.97 18.62 37.33
C THR A 12 7.52 17.22 37.52
N ARG A 13 6.67 16.35 38.06
CA ARG A 13 6.80 14.91 37.95
C ARG A 13 6.59 14.69 36.46
N GLU A 14 7.66 14.83 35.69
CA GLU A 14 7.76 14.08 34.44
C GLU A 14 7.55 12.64 34.89
N GLU A 15 6.35 12.11 34.63
CA GLU A 15 6.10 10.68 34.79
C GLU A 15 7.11 9.99 33.89
N GLU A 16 8.17 9.45 34.48
CA GLU A 16 9.13 8.62 33.77
C GLU A 16 8.34 7.44 33.20
N LEU A 17 8.07 7.51 31.90
CA LEU A 17 7.43 6.44 31.15
C LEU A 17 8.19 5.15 31.44
N THR A 18 7.46 4.08 31.74
CA THR A 18 8.05 2.76 31.83
C THR A 18 8.68 2.40 30.49
N ALA A 19 9.68 1.52 30.51
CA ALA A 19 10.34 1.07 29.27
C ALA A 19 9.36 0.47 28.26
N ASP A 20 8.23 -0.08 28.72
CA ASP A 20 7.18 -0.65 27.87
C ASP A 20 6.29 0.43 27.25
N GLU A 21 5.87 1.44 28.02
CA GLU A 21 5.12 2.59 27.50
C GLU A 21 5.95 3.40 26.50
N LEU A 22 7.24 3.59 26.76
CA LEU A 22 8.15 4.25 25.82
C LEU A 22 8.27 3.45 24.51
N ARG A 23 8.36 2.11 24.59
CA ARG A 23 8.40 1.25 23.40
C ARG A 23 7.12 1.32 22.59
N GLU A 24 5.97 1.36 23.25
CA GLU A 24 4.67 1.52 22.60
C GLU A 24 4.55 2.88 21.93
N GLN A 25 4.92 3.96 22.62
CA GLN A 25 4.92 5.32 22.08
C GLN A 25 5.83 5.45 20.85
N VAL A 26 7.03 4.84 20.87
CA VAL A 26 7.93 4.82 19.72
C VAL A 26 7.29 4.07 18.55
N ARG A 27 6.70 2.88 18.79
CA ARG A 27 6.02 2.11 17.73
C ARG A 27 4.86 2.89 17.10
N ALA A 28 4.04 3.53 17.92
CA ALA A 28 2.94 4.37 17.46
C ALA A 28 3.44 5.56 16.62
N SER A 29 4.53 6.21 17.08
CA SER A 29 5.15 7.34 16.36
C SER A 29 5.70 6.91 15.00
N LEU A 30 6.34 5.75 14.91
CA LEU A 30 6.85 5.20 13.64
C LEU A 30 5.72 4.93 12.65
N LEU A 31 4.61 4.33 13.12
CA LEU A 31 3.46 4.08 12.27
C LEU A 31 2.78 5.38 11.82
N ALA A 32 2.63 6.36 12.72
CA ALA A 32 2.10 7.68 12.38
C ALA A 32 2.97 8.42 11.36
N PHE A 33 4.29 8.24 11.42
CA PHE A 33 5.21 8.79 10.42
C PHE A 33 4.99 8.17 9.04
N VAL A 34 4.78 6.85 8.95
CA VAL A 34 4.44 6.19 7.68
C VAL A 34 3.10 6.72 7.14
N ASP A 35 2.08 6.86 7.99
CA ASP A 35 0.78 7.43 7.60
C ASP A 35 0.93 8.86 7.06
N PHE A 36 1.77 9.67 7.71
CA PHE A 36 2.10 11.02 7.24
C PHE A 36 2.76 11.00 5.85
N LEU A 37 3.72 10.10 5.60
CA LEU A 37 4.34 9.97 4.29
C LEU A 37 3.32 9.63 3.21
N TYR A 38 2.42 8.66 3.45
CA TYR A 38 1.37 8.34 2.48
C TYR A 38 0.40 9.51 2.27
N ALA A 39 0.05 10.27 3.32
CA ALA A 39 -0.75 11.48 3.18
C ALA A 39 -0.06 12.54 2.29
N VAL A 40 1.26 12.73 2.46
CA VAL A 40 2.06 13.61 1.59
C VAL A 40 2.07 13.09 0.14
N VAL A 41 2.28 11.79 -0.07
CA VAL A 41 2.22 11.18 -1.41
C VAL A 41 0.87 11.44 -2.05
N PHE A 42 -0.24 11.17 -1.36
CA PHE A 42 -1.58 11.39 -1.88
C PHE A 42 -1.85 12.86 -2.20
N GLY A 43 -1.43 13.79 -1.34
CA GLY A 43 -1.55 15.23 -1.59
C GLY A 43 -0.76 15.68 -2.83
N LEU A 44 0.48 15.22 -2.98
CA LEU A 44 1.31 15.54 -4.15
C LEU A 44 0.76 14.93 -5.44
N VAL A 45 0.18 13.73 -5.37
CA VAL A 45 -0.47 13.10 -6.53
C VAL A 45 -1.70 13.85 -6.94
N LEU A 46 -2.53 14.29 -5.99
CA LEU A 46 -3.70 15.11 -6.25
C LEU A 46 -3.29 16.43 -6.93
N ALA A 47 -2.32 17.14 -6.37
CA ALA A 47 -1.82 18.38 -6.94
C ALA A 47 -1.25 18.18 -8.36
N GLY A 48 -0.37 17.19 -8.54
CA GLY A 48 0.23 16.88 -9.85
C GLY A 48 -0.79 16.45 -10.90
N THR A 49 -1.86 15.77 -10.48
CA THR A 49 -2.97 15.38 -11.36
C THR A 49 -3.73 16.61 -11.85
N TYR A 50 -4.07 17.53 -10.94
CA TYR A 50 -4.75 18.76 -11.32
C TYR A 50 -3.90 19.60 -12.28
N GLU A 51 -2.65 19.86 -11.92
CA GLU A 51 -1.76 20.73 -12.70
C GLU A 51 -1.41 20.13 -14.07
N ARG A 52 -1.01 18.85 -14.11
CA ARG A 52 -0.38 18.26 -15.30
C ARG A 52 -1.36 17.52 -16.20
N ILE A 53 -2.55 17.19 -15.70
CA ILE A 53 -3.54 16.40 -16.45
C ILE A 53 -4.79 17.24 -16.66
N ILE A 54 -5.46 17.66 -15.58
CA ILE A 54 -6.78 18.30 -15.66
C ILE A 54 -6.69 19.69 -16.29
N LEU A 55 -5.74 20.52 -15.83
CA LEU A 55 -5.55 21.89 -16.29
C LEU A 55 -4.59 22.01 -17.48
N SER A 56 -4.01 20.91 -17.96
CA SER A 56 -3.02 20.94 -19.03
C SER A 56 -3.65 21.21 -20.40
N GLU A 57 -3.24 22.31 -21.03
CA GLU A 57 -3.64 22.69 -22.40
C GLU A 57 -2.94 21.86 -23.49
N GLU A 58 -1.81 21.23 -23.15
CA GLU A 58 -1.00 20.44 -24.08
C GLU A 58 -1.57 19.04 -24.34
N LEU A 59 -2.42 18.54 -23.44
CA LEU A 59 -2.98 17.20 -23.54
C LEU A 59 -4.27 17.18 -24.37
N SER A 60 -4.30 16.29 -25.36
CA SER A 60 -5.55 15.92 -26.02
C SER A 60 -6.56 15.34 -25.02
N VAL A 61 -7.85 15.47 -25.32
CA VAL A 61 -8.94 14.95 -24.46
C VAL A 61 -8.75 13.46 -24.15
N LEU A 62 -8.32 12.67 -25.14
CA LEU A 62 -8.11 11.24 -24.98
C LEU A 62 -6.92 10.92 -24.05
N ASN A 63 -5.80 11.62 -24.21
CA ASN A 63 -4.64 11.44 -23.33
C ASN A 63 -4.94 11.92 -21.91
N ARG A 64 -5.71 13.01 -21.77
CA ARG A 64 -6.18 13.50 -20.47
C ARG A 64 -7.03 12.45 -19.76
N ALA A 65 -8.01 11.87 -20.46
CA ALA A 65 -8.84 10.80 -19.92
C ALA A 65 -8.02 9.57 -19.54
N GLY A 66 -7.08 9.16 -20.40
CA GLY A 66 -6.22 7.99 -20.18
C GLY A 66 -5.33 8.16 -18.94
N ASN A 67 -4.62 9.28 -18.86
CA ASN A 67 -3.77 9.58 -17.71
C ASN A 67 -4.59 9.72 -16.42
N THR A 68 -5.80 10.30 -16.49
CA THR A 68 -6.70 10.37 -15.32
C THR A 68 -7.08 8.98 -14.83
N ILE A 69 -7.49 8.08 -15.73
CA ILE A 69 -7.82 6.69 -15.39
C ILE A 69 -6.61 6.00 -14.76
N LEU A 70 -5.42 6.15 -15.37
CA LEU A 70 -4.20 5.53 -14.88
C LEU A 70 -3.84 6.03 -13.48
N VAL A 71 -3.88 7.34 -13.25
CA VAL A 71 -3.65 7.93 -11.92
C VAL A 71 -4.65 7.39 -10.92
N LEU A 72 -5.94 7.35 -11.23
CA LEU A 72 -6.96 6.83 -10.33
C LEU A 72 -6.70 5.36 -9.98
N GLY A 73 -6.29 4.54 -10.96
CA GLY A 73 -5.94 3.15 -10.72
C GLY A 73 -4.69 2.97 -9.85
N VAL A 74 -3.65 3.77 -10.09
CA VAL A 74 -2.43 3.75 -9.25
C VAL A 74 -2.75 4.27 -7.85
N PHE A 75 -3.52 5.35 -7.71
CA PHE A 75 -3.97 5.88 -6.44
C PHE A 75 -4.77 4.84 -5.64
N TYR A 76 -5.68 4.14 -6.32
CA TYR A 76 -6.45 3.05 -5.74
C TYR A 76 -5.54 1.92 -5.23
N PHE A 77 -4.55 1.49 -6.04
CA PHE A 77 -3.58 0.48 -5.63
C PHE A 77 -2.77 0.91 -4.41
N LEU A 78 -2.25 2.14 -4.39
CA LEU A 78 -1.47 2.67 -3.27
C LEU A 78 -2.30 2.82 -1.99
N THR A 79 -3.57 3.22 -2.13
CA THR A 79 -4.51 3.27 -1.00
C THR A 79 -4.75 1.87 -0.42
N TRP A 80 -4.93 0.88 -1.30
CA TRP A 80 -5.07 -0.51 -0.86
C TRP A 80 -3.81 -1.02 -0.15
N ASP A 81 -2.62 -0.77 -0.72
CA ASP A 81 -1.33 -1.15 -0.15
C ASP A 81 -1.11 -0.52 1.23
N TRP A 82 -1.35 0.78 1.35
CA TRP A 82 -1.26 1.52 2.62
C TRP A 82 -2.20 0.96 3.69
N ILE A 83 -3.50 0.86 3.40
CA ILE A 83 -4.50 0.37 4.37
C ILE A 83 -4.14 -1.04 4.82
N HIS A 84 -3.75 -1.89 3.87
CA HIS A 84 -3.42 -3.28 4.16
C HIS A 84 -2.15 -3.37 5.03
N GLY A 85 -1.08 -2.70 4.62
CA GLY A 85 0.17 -2.64 5.39
C GLY A 85 -0.08 -2.12 6.80
N ARG A 86 -0.82 -1.02 6.92
CA ARG A 86 -1.22 -0.42 8.21
C ARG A 86 -1.93 -1.42 9.12
N LEU A 87 -2.95 -2.12 8.62
CA LEU A 87 -3.71 -3.09 9.41
C LEU A 87 -2.84 -4.26 9.89
N LEU A 88 -1.93 -4.75 9.04
CA LEU A 88 -1.02 -5.82 9.43
C LEU A 88 0.04 -5.36 10.43
N THR A 89 0.52 -4.12 10.32
CA THR A 89 1.46 -3.52 11.27
C THR A 89 0.83 -3.28 12.63
N LEU A 90 -0.45 -2.86 12.69
CA LEU A 90 -1.17 -2.72 13.96
C LEU A 90 -1.24 -4.04 14.73
N LYS A 91 -1.49 -5.16 14.03
CA LYS A 91 -1.54 -6.49 14.63
C LYS A 91 -0.17 -7.10 14.90
N ASN A 92 0.84 -6.70 14.12
CA ASN A 92 2.21 -7.20 14.21
C ASN A 92 3.18 -6.00 14.34
N PRO A 93 3.21 -5.33 15.52
CA PRO A 93 3.92 -4.06 15.72
C PRO A 93 5.41 -4.15 15.41
N TYR A 94 6.08 -3.03 15.20
CA TYR A 94 7.52 -3.06 14.91
C TYR A 94 8.33 -3.60 16.09
N THR A 95 9.15 -4.62 15.85
CA THR A 95 10.16 -5.09 16.82
C THR A 95 11.48 -4.31 16.70
N GLY A 96 11.69 -3.65 15.56
CA GLY A 96 12.82 -2.76 15.30
C GLY A 96 12.63 -1.98 14.00
N TYR A 97 13.62 -1.15 13.64
CA TYR A 97 13.48 -0.17 12.56
C TYR A 97 13.49 -0.76 11.14
N ARG A 98 13.88 -2.03 10.96
CA ARG A 98 14.03 -2.61 9.61
C ARG A 98 12.72 -2.62 8.81
N ARG A 99 11.63 -3.10 9.41
CA ARG A 99 10.31 -3.12 8.74
C ARG A 99 9.77 -1.72 8.52
N PHE A 100 9.97 -0.83 9.50
CA PHE A 100 9.67 0.59 9.35
C PHE A 100 10.39 1.21 8.15
N PHE A 101 11.71 1.02 8.00
CA PHE A 101 12.45 1.54 6.86
C PHE A 101 11.97 0.96 5.53
N VAL A 102 11.57 -0.32 5.49
CA VAL A 102 10.97 -0.92 4.30
C VAL A 102 9.68 -0.19 3.90
N GLU A 103 8.79 0.09 4.86
CA GLU A 103 7.56 0.86 4.58
C GLU A 103 7.84 2.30 4.13
N VAL A 104 8.85 2.96 4.69
CA VAL A 104 9.29 4.29 4.23
C VAL A 104 9.76 4.22 2.77
N VAL A 105 10.54 3.20 2.40
CA VAL A 105 10.98 3.02 1.00
C VAL A 105 9.81 2.67 0.08
N ILE A 106 8.85 1.86 0.55
CA ILE A 106 7.60 1.57 -0.20
C ILE A 106 6.84 2.87 -0.47
N ALA A 107 6.66 3.74 0.52
CA ALA A 107 5.98 5.03 0.34
C ALA A 107 6.70 5.90 -0.71
N PHE A 108 8.04 5.93 -0.70
CA PHE A 108 8.83 6.64 -1.72
C PHE A 108 8.65 6.02 -3.12
N CYS A 109 8.65 4.70 -3.24
CA CYS A 109 8.33 4.01 -4.49
C CYS A 109 6.89 4.31 -4.95
N GLY A 110 5.96 4.47 -4.01
CA GLY A 110 4.58 4.89 -4.26
C GLY A 110 4.50 6.28 -4.90
N TYR A 111 5.28 7.24 -4.40
CA TYR A 111 5.42 8.54 -5.04
C TYR A 111 5.96 8.43 -6.47
N GLY A 112 7.02 7.65 -6.67
CA GLY A 112 7.59 7.41 -8.01
C GLY A 112 6.61 6.77 -8.99
N ALA A 113 5.84 5.78 -8.53
CA ALA A 113 4.79 5.14 -9.33
C ALA A 113 3.73 6.18 -9.71
N ALA A 114 3.21 6.94 -8.76
CA ALA A 114 2.16 7.90 -9.04
C ALA A 114 2.63 9.06 -9.93
N LEU A 115 3.87 9.53 -9.77
CA LEU A 115 4.46 10.53 -10.67
C LEU A 115 4.62 10.00 -12.10
N GLY A 116 5.01 8.73 -12.25
CA GLY A 116 5.04 8.05 -13.55
C GLY A 116 3.65 8.01 -14.20
N ALA A 117 2.62 7.70 -13.42
CA ALA A 117 1.23 7.67 -13.88
C ALA A 117 0.71 9.07 -14.29
N VAL A 118 0.99 10.10 -13.50
CA VAL A 118 0.66 11.50 -13.84
C VAL A 118 1.28 11.93 -15.16
N ARG A 119 2.49 11.43 -15.46
CA ARG A 119 3.20 11.69 -16.72
C ARG A 119 2.77 10.76 -17.87
N GLY A 120 1.85 9.82 -17.65
CA GLY A 120 1.44 8.83 -18.64
C GLY A 120 2.60 7.94 -19.12
N ARG A 121 3.56 7.62 -18.23
CA ARG A 121 4.77 6.89 -18.57
C ARG A 121 4.84 5.52 -17.91
N ILE A 122 5.22 4.50 -18.69
CA ILE A 122 5.38 3.11 -18.24
C ILE A 122 6.38 2.93 -17.08
N SER A 123 7.27 3.91 -16.88
CA SER A 123 8.16 3.95 -15.70
C SER A 123 7.42 3.86 -14.36
N PHE A 124 6.12 4.17 -14.31
CA PHE A 124 5.30 3.95 -13.12
C PHE A 124 5.36 2.50 -12.62
N MET A 125 5.45 1.53 -13.54
CA MET A 125 5.53 0.11 -13.22
C MET A 125 6.78 -0.25 -12.43
N ILE A 126 7.88 0.49 -12.59
CA ILE A 126 9.10 0.26 -11.79
C ILE A 126 8.79 0.49 -10.31
N GLY A 127 8.05 1.56 -9.99
CA GLY A 127 7.60 1.81 -8.63
C GLY A 127 6.72 0.69 -8.10
N ILE A 128 5.76 0.22 -8.90
CA ILE A 128 4.88 -0.91 -8.54
C ILE A 128 5.66 -2.20 -8.29
N ILE A 129 6.62 -2.54 -9.16
CA ILE A 129 7.48 -3.73 -9.02
C ILE A 129 8.26 -3.65 -7.70
N LEU A 130 8.84 -2.50 -7.40
CA LEU A 130 9.58 -2.28 -6.15
C LEU A 130 8.69 -2.40 -4.92
N ILE A 131 7.47 -1.83 -4.95
CA ILE A 131 6.48 -1.98 -3.89
C ILE A 131 6.18 -3.46 -3.65
N LEU A 132 5.90 -4.24 -4.70
CA LEU A 132 5.60 -5.67 -4.58
C LEU A 132 6.78 -6.48 -4.03
N MET A 133 8.01 -6.18 -4.48
CA MET A 133 9.22 -6.83 -3.96
C MET A 133 9.46 -6.52 -2.48
N LEU A 134 9.33 -5.24 -2.11
CA LEU A 134 9.54 -4.77 -0.75
C LEU A 134 8.42 -5.23 0.19
N GLY A 135 7.17 -5.29 -0.27
CA GLY A 135 6.06 -5.87 0.48
C GLY A 135 6.24 -7.38 0.71
N ALA A 136 6.73 -8.12 -0.29
CA ALA A 136 7.09 -9.53 -0.10
C ALA A 136 8.24 -9.71 0.92
N TYR A 137 9.24 -8.82 0.88
CA TYR A 137 10.32 -8.80 1.85
C TYR A 137 9.79 -8.46 3.26
N TRP A 138 8.94 -7.44 3.37
CA TRP A 138 8.30 -7.01 4.60
C TRP A 138 7.53 -8.17 5.23
N ALA A 139 6.68 -8.85 4.46
CA ALA A 139 5.89 -9.99 4.93
C ALA A 139 6.79 -11.13 5.44
N ARG A 140 7.86 -11.46 4.70
CA ARG A 140 8.85 -12.46 5.13
C ARG A 140 9.50 -12.09 6.47
N ARG A 141 9.78 -10.80 6.72
CA ARG A 141 10.34 -10.33 7.98
C ARG A 141 9.30 -10.42 9.10
N THR A 142 8.07 -9.98 8.85
CA THR A 142 6.97 -10.06 9.81
C THR A 142 6.72 -11.52 10.26
N SER A 143 6.67 -12.48 9.32
CA SER A 143 6.50 -13.91 9.66
C SER A 143 7.63 -14.49 10.51
N ARG A 144 8.85 -13.94 10.41
CA ARG A 144 9.99 -14.37 11.24
C ARG A 144 9.97 -13.74 12.62
N GLU A 145 9.48 -12.51 12.73
CA GLU A 145 9.33 -11.80 14.00
C GLU A 145 8.12 -12.32 14.79
N TYR A 146 7.07 -12.76 14.10
CA TYR A 146 5.79 -13.22 14.66
C TYR A 146 5.37 -14.58 14.07
N PRO A 147 6.05 -15.68 14.43
CA PRO A 147 5.71 -17.01 13.90
C PRO A 147 4.32 -17.50 14.35
N GLU A 148 3.84 -17.03 15.51
CA GLU A 148 2.53 -17.39 16.07
C GLU A 148 1.41 -16.40 15.70
N SER A 149 1.67 -15.47 14.76
CA SER A 149 0.67 -14.50 14.34
C SER A 149 -0.58 -15.20 13.76
N PRO A 150 -1.80 -14.77 14.13
CA PRO A 150 -3.01 -15.27 13.49
C PRO A 150 -3.05 -14.94 11.98
N ASP A 151 -2.27 -13.95 11.53
CA ASP A 151 -2.16 -13.57 10.12
C ASP A 151 -1.02 -14.30 9.38
N ILE A 152 -0.37 -15.32 9.97
CA ILE A 152 0.81 -15.98 9.39
C ILE A 152 0.56 -16.53 7.98
N TRP A 153 -0.64 -17.07 7.74
CA TRP A 153 -1.06 -17.55 6.43
C TRP A 153 -1.17 -16.42 5.42
N GLU A 154 -1.75 -15.29 5.82
CA GLU A 154 -1.85 -14.11 4.97
C GLU A 154 -0.46 -13.54 4.64
N LEU A 155 0.44 -13.46 5.62
CA LEU A 155 1.82 -13.03 5.39
C LEU A 155 2.57 -13.96 4.42
N TRP A 156 2.36 -15.28 4.52
CA TRP A 156 2.92 -16.23 3.58
C TRP A 156 2.37 -16.05 2.16
N ILE A 157 1.05 -15.80 2.04
CA ILE A 157 0.41 -15.48 0.77
C ILE A 157 1.01 -14.20 0.19
N ILE A 158 1.08 -13.10 0.95
CA ILE A 158 1.68 -11.83 0.51
C ILE A 158 3.09 -12.06 -0.01
N GLN A 159 3.94 -12.74 0.76
CA GLN A 159 5.32 -13.03 0.38
C GLN A 159 5.41 -13.70 -1.00
N ARG A 160 4.62 -14.76 -1.23
CA ARG A 160 4.69 -15.54 -2.48
C ARG A 160 3.97 -14.83 -3.62
N TYR A 161 2.81 -14.26 -3.34
CA TYR A 161 1.93 -13.65 -4.30
C TYR A 161 2.55 -12.38 -4.89
N GLN A 162 3.00 -11.46 -4.04
CA GLN A 162 3.63 -10.22 -4.50
C GLN A 162 4.95 -10.49 -5.23
N ALA A 163 5.79 -11.43 -4.75
CA ALA A 163 7.03 -11.79 -5.43
C ALA A 163 6.79 -12.36 -6.85
N ARG A 164 5.82 -13.26 -7.01
CA ARG A 164 5.45 -13.82 -8.33
C ARG A 164 4.92 -12.74 -9.27
N HIS A 165 4.07 -11.85 -8.75
CA HIS A 165 3.52 -10.75 -9.55
C HIS A 165 4.59 -9.71 -9.90
N ALA A 166 5.54 -9.42 -9.02
CA ALA A 166 6.67 -8.54 -9.34
C ALA A 166 7.45 -9.08 -10.55
N VAL A 167 7.71 -10.39 -10.60
CA VAL A 167 8.37 -11.03 -11.76
C VAL A 167 7.52 -10.91 -13.02
N LEU A 168 6.23 -11.26 -12.95
CA LEU A 168 5.32 -11.17 -14.09
C LEU A 168 5.23 -9.74 -14.63
N VAL A 169 4.99 -8.77 -13.74
CA VAL A 169 4.91 -7.34 -14.09
C VAL A 169 6.22 -6.84 -14.66
N SER A 170 7.37 -7.32 -14.16
CA SER A 170 8.69 -6.98 -14.74
C SER A 170 8.81 -7.46 -16.18
N ILE A 171 8.48 -8.74 -16.45
CA ILE A 171 8.52 -9.31 -17.81
C ILE A 171 7.59 -8.52 -18.74
N VAL A 172 6.35 -8.26 -18.30
CA VAL A 172 5.37 -7.48 -19.07
C VAL A 172 5.86 -6.05 -19.33
N THR A 173 6.43 -5.40 -18.31
CA THR A 173 6.94 -4.02 -18.42
C THR A 173 8.09 -3.91 -19.41
N ILE A 174 9.03 -4.86 -19.36
CA ILE A 174 10.17 -4.90 -20.29
C ILE A 174 9.67 -5.16 -21.71
N ALA A 175 8.85 -6.20 -21.90
CA ALA A 175 8.28 -6.53 -23.21
C ALA A 175 7.50 -5.34 -23.79
N TRP A 176 6.71 -4.67 -22.95
CA TRP A 176 5.99 -3.47 -23.32
C TRP A 176 6.90 -2.36 -23.81
N TYR A 177 7.91 -2.01 -23.01
CA TYR A 177 8.82 -0.91 -23.32
C TYR A 177 9.50 -1.13 -24.68
N TYR A 178 9.82 -2.38 -25.02
CA TYR A 178 10.39 -2.73 -26.32
C TYR A 178 9.40 -2.61 -27.49
N VAL A 179 8.13 -2.92 -27.29
CA VAL A 179 7.13 -2.95 -28.37
C VAL A 179 6.44 -1.59 -28.58
N PHE A 180 6.06 -0.93 -27.49
CA PHE A 180 5.21 0.28 -27.52
C PHE A 180 5.95 1.54 -27.04
N GLY A 181 7.17 1.41 -26.52
CA GLY A 181 7.95 2.53 -25.99
C GLY A 181 7.53 2.97 -24.59
N SER A 182 7.78 4.24 -24.25
CA SER A 182 7.65 4.75 -22.88
C SER A 182 6.30 5.35 -22.52
N THR A 183 5.49 5.73 -23.50
CA THR A 183 4.25 6.48 -23.33
C THR A 183 3.06 5.53 -23.30
N ILE A 184 2.07 5.84 -22.48
CA ILE A 184 0.87 5.03 -22.30
C ILE A 184 -0.30 5.74 -22.99
N THR A 185 -1.06 5.01 -23.79
CA THR A 185 -2.27 5.47 -24.45
C THR A 185 -3.51 5.23 -23.58
N PHE A 186 -4.66 5.72 -24.03
CA PHE A 186 -5.93 5.56 -23.31
C PHE A 186 -6.32 4.08 -23.09
N VAL A 187 -6.28 3.27 -24.15
CA VAL A 187 -6.65 1.85 -24.08
C VAL A 187 -5.72 1.11 -23.11
N GLU A 188 -4.44 1.42 -23.18
CA GLU A 188 -3.41 0.83 -22.34
C GLU A 188 -3.58 1.21 -20.86
N SER A 189 -3.99 2.46 -20.60
CA SER A 189 -4.34 2.91 -19.25
C SER A 189 -5.46 2.04 -18.67
N ILE A 190 -6.53 1.80 -19.44
CA ILE A 190 -7.63 0.91 -19.01
C ILE A 190 -7.10 -0.51 -18.74
N SER A 191 -6.27 -1.04 -19.64
CA SER A 191 -5.70 -2.38 -19.49
C SER A 191 -4.86 -2.52 -18.22
N PHE A 192 -4.03 -1.53 -17.89
CA PHE A 192 -3.22 -1.55 -16.67
C PHE A 192 -4.08 -1.46 -15.41
N VAL A 193 -5.10 -0.61 -15.38
CA VAL A 193 -6.02 -0.50 -14.24
C VAL A 193 -6.81 -1.80 -14.07
N ALA A 194 -7.33 -2.38 -15.15
CA ALA A 194 -8.03 -3.66 -15.13
C ALA A 194 -7.12 -4.78 -14.62
N PHE A 195 -5.87 -4.84 -15.08
CA PHE A 195 -4.88 -5.80 -14.59
C PHE A 195 -4.63 -5.64 -13.08
N GLY A 196 -4.51 -4.41 -12.59
CA GLY A 196 -4.40 -4.10 -11.16
C GLY A 196 -5.61 -4.58 -10.35
N TRP A 197 -6.83 -4.43 -10.88
CA TRP A 197 -8.03 -4.97 -10.22
C TRP A 197 -8.08 -6.49 -10.21
N VAL A 198 -7.64 -7.15 -11.28
CA VAL A 198 -7.52 -8.62 -11.31
C VAL A 198 -6.52 -9.09 -10.26
N PHE A 199 -5.40 -8.37 -10.09
CA PHE A 199 -4.44 -8.64 -9.02
C PHE A 199 -5.11 -8.55 -7.63
N VAL A 200 -5.81 -7.45 -7.33
CA VAL A 200 -6.51 -7.30 -6.04
C VAL A 200 -7.57 -8.39 -5.86
N LEU A 201 -8.31 -8.73 -6.91
CA LEU A 201 -9.33 -9.78 -6.87
C LEU A 201 -8.75 -11.15 -6.50
N VAL A 202 -7.70 -11.56 -7.22
CA VAL A 202 -7.06 -12.86 -7.01
C VAL A 202 -6.49 -12.94 -5.61
N TYR A 203 -5.85 -11.86 -5.14
CA TYR A 203 -5.41 -11.75 -3.75
C TYR A 203 -6.57 -11.97 -2.77
N GLU A 204 -7.66 -11.22 -2.94
CA GLU A 204 -8.82 -11.29 -2.04
C GLU A 204 -9.47 -12.68 -2.04
N VAL A 205 -9.45 -13.39 -3.17
CA VAL A 205 -9.94 -14.76 -3.28
C VAL A 205 -9.07 -15.73 -2.49
N ILE A 206 -7.74 -15.61 -2.58
CA ILE A 206 -6.79 -16.55 -1.97
C ILE A 206 -6.70 -16.35 -0.44
N VAL A 207 -6.77 -15.10 0.03
CA VAL A 207 -6.64 -14.83 1.48
C VAL A 207 -7.92 -15.14 2.23
N GLU A 208 -7.84 -16.06 3.19
CA GLU A 208 -8.89 -16.33 4.17
C GLU A 208 -8.79 -15.29 5.30
N ARG A 209 -9.66 -14.28 5.31
CA ARG A 209 -9.68 -13.25 6.35
C ARG A 209 -10.61 -13.65 7.49
N THR A 210 -10.12 -13.50 8.73
CA THR A 210 -10.89 -13.63 9.97
C THR A 210 -12.09 -12.68 9.97
N SER A 211 -13.23 -13.15 10.48
CA SER A 211 -14.47 -12.38 10.61
C SER A 211 -14.29 -11.16 11.51
N GLY A 212 -14.84 -10.01 11.12
CA GLY A 212 -14.88 -8.80 11.97
C GLY A 212 -13.90 -7.67 11.59
N ILE A 213 -13.06 -7.87 10.58
CA ILE A 213 -12.08 -6.85 10.14
C ILE A 213 -12.66 -6.04 8.98
N GLU A 214 -12.64 -4.71 9.09
CA GLU A 214 -12.90 -3.82 7.96
C GLU A 214 -11.91 -4.11 6.83
N ARG A 215 -12.45 -4.53 5.69
CA ARG A 215 -11.63 -4.80 4.51
C ARG A 215 -11.08 -3.47 3.98
N GLY A 216 -9.89 -3.51 3.39
CA GLY A 216 -9.47 -2.46 2.47
C GLY A 216 -10.51 -2.29 1.35
N PRO A 217 -10.36 -1.29 0.47
CA PRO A 217 -11.44 -0.87 -0.42
C PRO A 217 -12.01 -2.01 -1.29
N GLY A 218 -11.21 -3.05 -1.57
CA GLY A 218 -11.63 -4.26 -2.29
C GLY A 218 -12.04 -3.95 -3.72
N VAL A 219 -12.14 -4.96 -4.58
CA VAL A 219 -12.41 -4.69 -6.00
C VAL A 219 -13.72 -3.89 -6.16
N PRO A 220 -13.72 -2.69 -6.77
CA PRO A 220 -14.83 -1.74 -6.64
C PRO A 220 -16.17 -2.22 -7.22
N PHE A 221 -16.16 -3.29 -8.02
CA PHE A 221 -17.33 -3.83 -8.72
C PHE A 221 -17.81 -5.18 -8.16
N ILE A 222 -17.12 -5.74 -7.18
CA ILE A 222 -17.46 -7.06 -6.63
C ILE A 222 -17.97 -6.90 -5.22
N SER A 223 -19.27 -7.18 -5.05
CA SER A 223 -19.88 -7.18 -3.72
C SER A 223 -19.28 -8.27 -2.83
N ARG A 224 -19.33 -8.07 -1.51
CA ARG A 224 -18.86 -9.07 -0.53
C ARG A 224 -19.56 -10.42 -0.68
N ARG A 225 -20.84 -10.42 -1.09
CA ARG A 225 -21.63 -11.62 -1.37
C ARG A 225 -21.07 -12.39 -2.57
N GLN A 226 -20.78 -11.69 -3.66
CA GLN A 226 -20.16 -12.29 -4.85
C GLN A 226 -18.77 -12.86 -4.52
N LEU A 227 -17.93 -12.14 -3.79
CA LEU A 227 -16.62 -12.67 -3.39
C LEU A 227 -16.76 -13.95 -2.53
N LYS A 228 -17.73 -13.99 -1.60
CA LYS A 228 -18.00 -15.19 -0.79
C LYS A 228 -18.48 -16.36 -1.67
N ALA A 229 -19.32 -16.10 -2.67
CA ALA A 229 -19.77 -17.11 -3.61
C ALA A 229 -18.61 -17.68 -4.45
N VAL A 230 -17.72 -16.81 -4.97
CA VAL A 230 -16.52 -17.22 -5.72
C VAL A 230 -15.60 -18.08 -4.84
N LYS A 231 -15.33 -17.66 -3.61
CA LYS A 231 -14.54 -18.46 -2.65
C LYS A 231 -15.17 -19.82 -2.38
N SER A 232 -16.47 -19.85 -2.14
CA SER A 232 -17.20 -21.10 -1.90
C SER A 232 -17.15 -22.02 -3.11
N PHE A 233 -17.27 -21.47 -4.32
CA PHE A 233 -17.18 -22.24 -5.56
C PHE A 233 -15.79 -22.85 -5.74
N ILE A 234 -14.73 -22.05 -5.56
CA ILE A 234 -13.34 -22.50 -5.66
C ILE A 234 -13.04 -23.57 -4.61
N ASN A 235 -13.39 -23.33 -3.34
CA ASN A 235 -13.15 -24.30 -2.27
C ASN A 235 -13.90 -25.63 -2.52
N LYS A 236 -15.08 -25.59 -3.14
CA LYS A 236 -15.87 -26.79 -3.44
C LYS A 236 -15.35 -27.60 -4.64
N HIS A 237 -14.70 -26.96 -5.61
CA HIS A 237 -14.34 -27.61 -6.89
C HIS A 237 -12.84 -27.71 -7.17
N LEU A 238 -12.00 -26.97 -6.44
CA LEU A 238 -10.57 -26.83 -6.74
C LEU A 238 -9.65 -27.14 -5.55
N LYS A 239 -10.17 -27.26 -4.32
CA LYS A 239 -9.40 -27.83 -3.20
C LYS A 239 -9.69 -29.34 -3.13
N PRO A 240 -8.69 -30.23 -3.29
CA PRO A 240 -8.89 -31.64 -2.99
C PRO A 240 -9.16 -31.81 -1.49
N ASN A 241 -10.11 -32.69 -1.15
CA ASN A 241 -10.41 -33.07 0.23
C ASN A 241 -9.19 -33.63 0.96
#